data_AF-A0ABD1IPB3-F1
#
_entry.id   AF-A0ABD1IPB3-F1
#
_cell.length_a   1.000
_cell.length_b   1.000
_cell.length_c   1.000
_cell.angle_alpha   90.00
_cell.angle_beta   90.00
_cell.angle_gamma   90.00
#
_symmetry.space_group_name_H-M   'P 1'
#
loop_
_entity.id
_entity.type
_entity.pdbx_description
1 polymer ?
#
loop_
_entity_poly.entity_id
_entity_poly.type
_entity_poly.pdbx_seq_one_letter_code
_entity_poly.pdbx_strand_id
1 'polypeptide(L)'
;MRFLNVGNLTKNPKLALVLLGESGSGKSASGNTILGQNMFTSKASSAPVTTECQVAEKAVCGTQVTVIDRPDLSDEDLQQADEHVKKCRDLCRGGLCVYLLVIQIGRFTEGERDILEMLEKTLQTRIRDRAIILFTFASGKEMQVSFLP
;
A
#
# COMPACT_ATOMS: atom_id res chain seq x y z
N MET A 1 -24.50 2.68 -7.53
CA MET A 1 -23.47 2.22 -6.55
C MET A 1 -23.68 0.74 -6.30
N ARG A 2 -22.75 -0.12 -6.73
CA ARG A 2 -22.76 -1.55 -6.39
C ARG A 2 -21.88 -1.71 -5.17
N PHE A 3 -22.49 -2.04 -4.03
CA PHE A 3 -21.74 -2.52 -2.88
C PHE A 3 -21.13 -3.87 -3.23
N LEU A 4 -19.86 -4.07 -2.90
CA LEU A 4 -19.22 -5.39 -3.00
C LEU A 4 -20.05 -6.37 -2.17
N ASN A 5 -20.55 -7.43 -2.81
CA ASN A 5 -21.27 -8.49 -2.13
C ASN A 5 -20.27 -9.27 -1.26
N VAL A 6 -20.31 -9.05 0.05
CA VAL A 6 -19.44 -9.70 1.02
C VAL A 6 -20.01 -11.09 1.32
N GLY A 7 -19.87 -12.00 0.35
CA GLY A 7 -20.21 -13.41 0.52
C GLY A 7 -19.23 -14.07 1.49
N ASN A 8 -19.73 -14.45 2.66
CA ASN A 8 -19.14 -15.37 3.65
C ASN A 8 -17.67 -15.12 4.03
N LEU A 9 -17.41 -14.06 4.80
CA LEU A 9 -16.12 -13.87 5.48
C LEU A 9 -15.95 -14.95 6.55
N THR A 10 -14.83 -15.65 6.51
CA THR A 10 -14.37 -16.52 7.60
C THR A 10 -14.30 -15.70 8.91
N LYS A 11 -14.47 -16.35 10.07
CA LYS A 11 -14.69 -15.74 11.39
C LYS A 11 -13.70 -14.66 11.87
N ASN A 12 -12.63 -14.36 11.12
CA ASN A 12 -11.76 -13.21 11.32
C ASN A 12 -11.38 -12.64 9.94
N PRO A 13 -11.92 -11.48 9.50
CA PRO A 13 -11.51 -10.88 8.25
C PRO A 13 -10.01 -10.57 8.30
N LYS A 14 -9.31 -10.99 7.25
CA LYS A 14 -7.89 -10.66 7.02
C LYS A 14 -7.82 -9.61 5.94
N LEU A 15 -7.18 -8.47 6.24
CA LEU A 15 -6.96 -7.37 5.31
C LEU A 15 -5.45 -7.20 5.12
N ALA A 16 -4.99 -7.32 3.88
CA ALA A 16 -3.63 -7.02 3.50
C ALA A 16 -3.61 -5.67 2.76
N LEU A 17 -2.77 -4.75 3.22
CA LEU A 17 -2.55 -3.43 2.65
C LEU A 17 -1.13 -3.37 2.07
N VAL A 18 -1.02 -3.19 0.77
CA VAL A 18 0.26 -3.00 0.07
C VAL A 18 0.46 -1.51 -0.14
N LEU A 19 1.49 -0.93 0.48
CA LEU A 19 1.79 0.50 0.35
C LEU A 19 2.63 0.75 -0.91
N LEU A 20 2.16 1.64 -1.78
CA LEU A 20 2.80 2.03 -3.03
C LEU A 20 3.04 3.54 -3.04
N GLY A 21 4.04 4.02 -3.77
CA GLY A 21 4.36 5.45 -3.90
C GLY A 21 5.87 5.72 -3.87
N GLU A 22 6.27 6.95 -4.14
CA GLU A 22 7.68 7.37 -4.18
C GLU A 22 8.31 7.55 -2.78
N SER A 23 9.62 7.77 -2.71
CA SER A 23 10.34 8.04 -1.48
C SER A 23 9.97 9.43 -0.99
N GLY A 24 9.71 9.49 0.31
CA GLY A 24 9.18 10.70 0.94
C GLY A 24 7.66 10.83 0.87
N SER A 25 6.93 9.98 0.13
CA SER A 25 5.45 10.02 0.09
C SER A 25 4.79 9.70 1.43
N GLY A 26 5.52 9.11 2.38
CA GLY A 26 5.01 8.81 3.72
C GLY A 26 4.41 7.42 3.90
N LYS A 27 4.81 6.44 3.07
CA LYS A 27 4.40 5.02 3.18
C LYS A 27 4.56 4.47 4.60
N SER A 28 5.79 4.43 5.13
CA SER A 28 6.08 3.88 6.46
C SER A 28 5.33 4.59 7.60
N ALA A 29 5.20 5.92 7.53
CA ALA A 29 4.42 6.71 8.50
C ALA A 29 2.92 6.35 8.47
N SER A 30 2.38 6.16 7.26
CA SER A 30 1.00 5.75 7.06
C SER A 30 0.76 4.34 7.58
N GLY A 31 1.67 3.40 7.31
CA GLY A 31 1.64 2.04 7.85
C GLY A 31 1.61 2.02 9.38
N ASN A 32 2.45 2.83 10.03
CA ASN A 32 2.45 2.97 11.48
C ASN A 32 1.14 3.51 12.02
N THR A 33 0.56 4.49 11.33
CA THR A 33 -0.70 5.10 11.74
C THR A 33 -1.87 4.13 11.58
N ILE A 34 -1.92 3.38 10.47
CA ILE A 34 -2.92 2.34 10.21
C ILE A 34 -2.87 1.26 11.30
N LEU A 35 -1.66 0.83 11.69
CA LEU A 35 -1.47 -0.14 12.76
C LEU A 35 -1.61 0.48 14.17
N GLY A 36 -1.71 1.80 14.28
CA GLY A 36 -1.71 2.53 15.55
C GLY A 36 -0.47 2.25 16.42
N GLN A 37 0.68 1.96 15.79
CA GLN A 37 1.95 1.67 16.46
C GLN A 37 3.12 1.87 15.49
N ASN A 38 4.26 2.34 16.01
CA ASN A 38 5.49 2.51 15.24
C ASN A 38 6.18 1.16 15.00
N MET A 39 5.82 0.47 13.92
CA MET A 39 6.37 -0.83 13.49
C MET A 39 7.39 -0.69 12.34
N PHE A 40 7.29 0.39 11.55
CA PHE A 40 8.19 0.75 10.47
C PHE A 40 9.04 1.95 10.86
N THR A 41 10.30 1.99 10.42
CA THR A 41 11.14 3.18 10.61
C THR A 41 10.66 4.28 9.66
N SER A 42 10.26 5.42 10.21
CA SER A 42 9.84 6.59 9.41
C SER A 42 10.49 7.86 9.93
N LYS A 43 11.27 8.52 9.07
CA LYS A 43 11.95 9.79 9.37
C LYS A 43 12.16 10.61 8.10
N ALA A 44 12.18 11.93 8.24
CA ALA A 44 12.58 12.81 7.15
C ALA A 44 14.06 12.55 6.81
N SER A 45 14.35 12.30 5.55
CA SER A 45 15.69 11.95 5.06
C SER A 45 15.83 12.33 3.59
N SER A 46 17.02 12.76 3.18
CA SER A 46 17.35 12.97 1.76
C SER A 46 17.69 11.67 1.03
N ALA A 47 17.93 10.59 1.77
CA ALA A 47 18.14 9.24 1.25
C ALA A 47 16.96 8.31 1.62
N PRO A 48 16.66 7.28 0.81
CA PRO A 48 15.62 6.30 1.15
C PRO A 48 15.84 5.70 2.53
N VAL A 49 14.79 5.69 3.35
CA VAL A 49 14.81 5.08 4.70
C VAL A 49 14.45 3.60 4.63
N THR A 50 13.50 3.25 3.77
CA THR A 50 13.11 1.88 3.47
C THR A 50 13.87 1.42 2.23
N THR A 51 14.77 0.45 2.40
CA THR A 51 15.58 -0.13 1.31
C THR A 51 15.18 -1.57 0.97
N GLU A 52 14.35 -2.19 1.80
CA GLU A 52 13.87 -3.57 1.66
C GLU A 52 12.38 -3.65 2.03
N CYS A 53 11.69 -4.66 1.52
CA CYS A 53 10.28 -4.88 1.81
C CYS A 53 10.07 -5.33 3.27
N GLN A 54 9.25 -4.59 4.02
CA GLN A 54 8.94 -4.82 5.42
C GLN A 54 7.46 -5.20 5.58
N VAL A 55 7.18 -6.13 6.49
CA VAL A 55 5.81 -6.61 6.77
C VAL A 55 5.55 -6.50 8.26
N ALA A 56 4.41 -5.91 8.63
CA ALA A 56 3.94 -5.87 10.00
C ALA A 56 2.45 -6.21 10.07
N GLU A 57 2.04 -6.84 11.16
CA GLU A 57 0.65 -7.27 11.35
C GLU A 57 0.11 -6.89 12.73
N LYS A 58 -1.17 -6.51 12.78
CA LYS A 58 -1.87 -6.23 14.04
C LYS A 58 -3.38 -6.35 13.88
N ALA A 59 -4.06 -6.76 14.96
CA ALA A 59 -5.50 -6.66 15.04
C ALA A 59 -5.94 -5.20 15.21
N VAL A 60 -6.68 -4.66 14.24
CA VAL A 60 -7.26 -3.32 14.25
C VAL A 60 -8.77 -3.47 14.20
N CYS A 61 -9.49 -2.97 15.21
CA CYS A 61 -10.95 -3.07 15.29
C CYS A 61 -11.49 -4.50 15.07
N GLY A 62 -10.79 -5.53 15.57
CA GLY A 62 -11.17 -6.94 15.41
C GLY A 62 -10.85 -7.55 14.04
N THR A 63 -10.24 -6.80 13.12
CA THR A 63 -9.76 -7.28 11.82
C THR A 63 -8.25 -7.49 11.89
N GLN A 64 -7.75 -8.63 11.39
CA GLN A 64 -6.30 -8.82 11.26
C GLN A 64 -5.82 -8.01 10.07
N VAL A 65 -5.01 -6.97 10.32
CA VAL A 65 -4.46 -6.10 9.29
C VAL A 65 -2.98 -6.39 9.12
N THR A 66 -2.59 -6.77 7.91
CA THR A 66 -1.20 -6.92 7.46
C THR A 66 -0.85 -5.72 6.60
N VAL A 67 0.19 -4.98 6.95
CA VAL A 67 0.72 -3.86 6.16
C VAL A 67 2.06 -4.27 5.58
N ILE A 68 2.22 -4.06 4.27
CA ILE A 68 3.44 -4.33 3.51
C ILE A 68 4.00 -2.98 3.06
N ASP A 69 5.09 -2.55 3.68
CA ASP A 69 5.83 -1.35 3.32
C ASP A 69 6.99 -1.74 2.40
N ARG A 70 7.04 -1.21 1.18
CA ARG A 70 8.07 -1.52 0.20
C ARG A 70 8.93 -0.28 -0.07
N PRO A 71 10.22 -0.44 -0.44
CA PRO A 71 10.97 0.62 -1.12
C PRO A 71 10.25 1.13 -2.38
N ASP A 72 10.79 2.21 -2.93
CA ASP A 72 10.25 2.87 -4.12
C ASP A 72 10.17 1.93 -5.31
N LEU A 73 9.06 2.02 -6.02
CA LEU A 73 8.86 1.36 -7.31
C LEU A 73 9.81 1.98 -8.35
N SER A 74 11.06 1.50 -8.37
CA SER A 74 12.03 1.77 -9.44
C SER A 74 11.89 0.76 -10.57
N ASP A 75 12.54 1.01 -11.72
CA ASP A 75 12.58 0.04 -12.83
C ASP A 75 13.19 -1.32 -12.43
N GLU A 76 13.98 -1.38 -11.36
CA GLU A 76 14.55 -2.62 -10.81
C GLU A 76 13.49 -3.45 -10.06
N ASP A 77 12.51 -2.77 -9.45
CA ASP A 77 11.37 -3.39 -8.76
C ASP A 77 10.42 -4.11 -9.72
N LEU A 78 10.43 -3.76 -11.01
CA LEU A 78 9.71 -4.41 -12.10
C LEU A 78 10.33 -5.74 -12.54
N GLN A 79 11.67 -5.85 -12.50
CA GLN A 79 12.35 -7.12 -12.80
C GLN A 79 12.11 -8.16 -11.71
N GLN A 80 12.00 -7.71 -10.46
CA GLN A 80 11.63 -8.54 -9.30
C GLN A 80 10.12 -8.53 -9.02
N ALA A 81 9.31 -7.85 -9.84
CA ALA A 81 7.90 -7.74 -9.59
C ALA A 81 7.29 -9.12 -9.47
N ASP A 82 7.69 -10.07 -10.30
CA ASP A 82 7.13 -11.42 -10.26
C ASP A 82 7.26 -12.10 -8.89
N GLU A 83 8.35 -11.89 -8.13
CA GLU A 83 8.52 -12.44 -6.77
C GLU A 83 7.76 -11.66 -5.70
N HIS A 84 7.82 -10.33 -5.71
CA HIS A 84 7.10 -9.51 -4.75
C HIS A 84 5.58 -9.56 -4.97
N VAL A 85 5.16 -9.67 -6.23
CA VAL A 85 3.79 -9.94 -6.66
C VAL A 85 3.38 -11.34 -6.26
N LYS A 86 4.21 -12.37 -6.49
CA LYS A 86 3.93 -13.73 -6.02
C LYS A 86 3.73 -13.72 -4.51
N LYS A 87 4.61 -13.06 -3.76
CA LYS A 87 4.52 -12.92 -2.31
C LYS A 87 3.28 -12.14 -1.89
N CYS A 88 2.95 -11.02 -2.55
CA CYS A 88 1.70 -10.29 -2.29
C CYS A 88 0.47 -11.15 -2.60
N ARG A 89 0.46 -11.88 -3.73
CA ARG A 89 -0.61 -12.79 -4.12
C ARG A 89 -0.77 -13.92 -3.11
N ASP A 90 0.33 -14.49 -2.62
CA ASP A 90 0.34 -15.55 -1.61
C ASP A 90 -0.13 -15.04 -0.25
N LEU A 91 0.29 -13.84 0.17
CA LEU A 91 -0.22 -13.16 1.37
C LEU A 91 -1.71 -12.82 1.25
N CYS A 92 -2.20 -12.59 0.02
CA CYS A 92 -3.57 -12.25 -0.28
C CYS A 92 -4.49 -13.48 -0.54
N ARG A 93 -3.98 -14.72 -0.51
CA ARG A 93 -4.75 -15.94 -0.82
C ARG A 93 -5.83 -16.32 0.21
N GLY A 94 -5.93 -15.63 1.34
CA GLY A 94 -6.91 -15.92 2.40
C GLY A 94 -7.67 -14.71 2.94
N GLY A 95 -7.60 -13.54 2.27
CA GLY A 95 -8.15 -12.28 2.77
C GLY A 95 -8.34 -11.21 1.69
N LEU A 96 -8.86 -10.05 2.08
CA LEU A 96 -9.00 -8.89 1.20
C LEU A 96 -7.62 -8.23 1.00
N CYS A 97 -7.25 -7.98 -0.25
CA CYS A 97 -5.98 -7.37 -0.65
C CYS A 97 -6.26 -5.99 -1.23
N VAL A 98 -5.68 -4.94 -0.67
CA VAL A 98 -5.87 -3.55 -1.13
C VAL A 98 -4.52 -2.89 -1.37
N TYR A 99 -4.39 -2.23 -2.51
CA TYR A 99 -3.23 -1.44 -2.88
C TYR A 99 -3.46 0.01 -2.44
N LEU A 100 -2.63 0.53 -1.56
CA LEU A 100 -2.74 1.89 -1.05
C LEU A 100 -1.66 2.75 -1.71
N LEU A 101 -2.05 3.54 -2.70
CA LEU A 101 -1.16 4.47 -3.38
C LEU A 101 -1.03 5.75 -2.54
N VAL A 102 0.13 5.91 -1.91
CA VAL A 102 0.47 7.01 -1.02
C VAL A 102 1.08 8.13 -1.85
N ILE A 103 0.44 9.30 -1.85
CA ILE A 103 0.86 10.48 -2.60
C ILE A 103 0.99 11.66 -1.64
N GLN A 104 2.10 12.37 -1.70
CA GLN A 104 2.28 13.58 -0.91
C GLN A 104 1.64 14.77 -1.62
N ILE A 105 0.76 15.49 -0.93
CA ILE A 105 0.13 16.70 -1.49
C ILE A 105 1.21 17.73 -1.82
N GLY A 106 1.12 18.30 -3.03
CA GLY A 106 2.08 19.24 -3.58
C GLY A 106 3.25 18.58 -4.32
N ARG A 107 3.36 17.25 -4.30
CA ARG A 107 4.33 16.46 -5.05
C ARG A 107 3.60 15.31 -5.74
N PHE A 108 3.10 15.58 -6.95
CA PHE A 108 2.54 14.55 -7.82
C PHE A 108 3.44 14.39 -9.04
N THR A 109 4.10 13.24 -9.15
CA THR A 109 5.10 12.97 -10.19
C THR A 109 4.52 12.16 -11.35
N GLU A 110 5.25 12.10 -12.47
CA GLU A 110 4.90 11.19 -13.57
C GLU A 110 5.00 9.71 -13.13
N GLY A 111 6.00 9.37 -12.30
CA GLY A 111 6.13 8.02 -11.73
C GLY A 111 4.89 7.59 -10.94
N GLU A 112 4.26 8.51 -10.20
CA GLU A 112 3.01 8.24 -9.47
C GLU A 112 1.78 8.13 -10.39
N ARG A 113 1.76 8.80 -11.56
CA ARG A 113 0.66 8.67 -12.54
C ARG A 113 0.61 7.27 -13.13
N ASP A 114 1.78 6.75 -13.49
CA ASP A 114 1.88 5.53 -14.30
C ASP A 114 1.97 4.26 -13.44
N ILE A 115 2.13 4.41 -12.13
CA ILE A 115 2.31 3.32 -11.17
C ILE A 115 1.22 2.25 -11.24
N LEU A 116 -0.04 2.67 -11.41
CA LEU A 116 -1.16 1.75 -11.50
C LEU A 116 -1.18 1.02 -12.84
N GLU A 117 -0.93 1.73 -13.94
CA GLU A 117 -0.88 1.11 -15.27
C GLU A 117 0.29 0.12 -15.37
N MET A 118 1.45 0.50 -14.85
CA MET A 118 2.62 -0.32 -14.73
C MET A 118 2.34 -1.59 -13.92
N LEU A 119 1.73 -1.46 -12.73
CA LEU A 119 1.36 -2.61 -11.92
C LEU A 119 0.32 -3.50 -12.60
N GLU A 120 -0.70 -2.95 -13.26
CA GLU A 120 -1.69 -3.75 -14.00
C GLU A 120 -1.05 -4.56 -15.14
N LYS A 121 -0.11 -3.96 -15.90
CA LYS A 121 0.65 -4.65 -16.94
C LYS A 121 1.47 -5.81 -16.38
N THR A 122 2.16 -5.57 -15.27
CA THR A 122 3.04 -6.56 -14.63
C THR A 122 2.26 -7.68 -13.93
N LEU A 123 1.16 -7.33 -13.26
CA LEU A 123 0.29 -8.26 -12.53
C LEU A 123 -0.68 -9.02 -13.43
N GLN A 124 -0.85 -8.56 -14.67
CA GLN A 124 -1.89 -9.02 -15.60
C GLN A 124 -3.27 -9.08 -14.94
N THR A 125 -3.51 -8.15 -14.01
CA THR A 125 -4.70 -8.09 -13.15
C THR A 125 -5.12 -6.64 -13.03
N ARG A 126 -6.43 -6.40 -13.05
CA ARG A 126 -7.00 -5.06 -12.85
C ARG A 126 -6.90 -4.65 -11.37
N ILE A 127 -5.78 -4.07 -10.97
CA ILE A 127 -5.56 -3.66 -9.58
C ILE A 127 -6.36 -2.43 -9.17
N ARG A 128 -6.82 -1.60 -10.12
CA ARG A 128 -7.61 -0.41 -9.82
C ARG A 128 -8.88 -0.70 -9.03
N ASP A 129 -9.49 -1.87 -9.23
CA ASP A 129 -10.68 -2.32 -8.49
C ASP A 129 -10.41 -2.55 -6.98
N ARG A 130 -9.14 -2.61 -6.60
CA ARG A 130 -8.66 -2.83 -5.23
C ARG A 130 -7.63 -1.78 -4.82
N ALA A 131 -7.57 -0.64 -5.53
CA ALA A 131 -6.65 0.44 -5.23
C ALA A 131 -7.37 1.59 -4.52
N ILE A 132 -6.71 2.18 -3.53
CA ILE A 132 -7.15 3.38 -2.81
C ILE A 132 -6.01 4.39 -2.87
N ILE A 133 -6.33 5.67 -3.07
CA ILE A 133 -5.33 6.74 -2.98
C ILE A 133 -5.36 7.34 -1.58
N LEU A 134 -4.20 7.37 -0.93
CA LEU A 134 -3.95 7.98 0.35
C LEU A 134 -3.12 9.25 0.17
N PHE A 135 -3.68 10.39 0.52
CA PHE A 135 -2.96 11.65 0.49
C PHE A 135 -2.30 11.96 1.84
N THR A 136 -1.03 12.31 1.79
CA THR A 136 -0.22 12.70 2.96
C THR A 136 0.24 14.16 2.85
N PHE A 137 0.58 14.76 3.99
CA PHE A 137 1.13 16.12 4.06
C PHE A 137 2.56 16.09 4.61
N ALA A 138 3.39 17.03 4.16
CA ALA A 138 4.76 17.19 4.66
C ALA A 138 4.85 17.48 6.18
N SER A 139 3.72 17.85 6.81
CA SER A 139 3.68 18.39 8.17
C SER A 139 2.66 17.69 9.07
N GLY A 140 2.84 16.40 9.37
CA GLY A 140 2.23 15.71 10.54
C GLY A 140 0.72 15.89 10.77
N LYS A 141 -0.04 16.30 9.76
CA LYS A 141 -1.48 16.55 9.82
C LYS A 141 -2.22 15.43 9.11
N GLU A 142 -3.46 15.28 9.53
CA GLU A 142 -4.38 14.19 9.27
C GLU A 142 -4.39 13.70 7.80
N MET A 143 -4.37 12.38 7.64
CA MET A 143 -4.43 11.73 6.34
C MET A 143 -5.80 11.91 5.69
N GLN A 144 -5.83 12.12 4.37
CA GLN A 144 -7.07 12.14 3.59
C GLN A 144 -7.15 10.92 2.68
N VAL A 145 -8.29 10.23 2.69
CA VAL A 145 -8.54 9.03 1.88
C VAL A 145 -9.44 9.40 0.70
N SER A 146 -9.06 8.98 -0.50
CA SER A 146 -9.87 9.13 -1.71
C SER A 146 -9.99 7.81 -2.47
N PHE A 147 -11.12 7.62 -3.13
CA PHE A 147 -11.40 6.43 -3.93
C PHE A 147 -11.26 6.74 -5.41
N LEU A 148 -10.66 5.83 -6.16
CA LEU A 148 -10.64 5.91 -7.62
C LEU A 148 -12.01 5.54 -8.19
N PRO A 149 -12.51 6.25 -9.23
CA PRO A 149 -13.78 5.95 -9.87
C PRO A 149 -13.78 4.62 -10.66
#